data_AF-A0A2S2NQ82-F1
#
_entry.id   AF-A0A2S2NQ82-F1
#
_cell.length_a   1.000
_cell.length_b   1.000
_cell.length_c   1.000
_cell.angle_alpha   90.00
_cell.angle_beta   90.00
_cell.angle_gamma   90.00
#
_symmetry.space_group_name_H-M   'P 1'
#
loop_
_entity.id
_entity.type
_entity.pdbx_description
1 polymer ?
#
loop_
_entity_poly.entity_id
_entity_poly.type
_entity_poly.pdbx_seq_one_letter_code
_entity_poly.pdbx_strand_id
1 'polypeptide(L)'
;VKPPKVVISDQSLALMSGLVQAFTQYSSLDRYLNACFSLVVKNEDIEIPLCYIRNDINHFIHLVTQWGPIKNSIYPSTKQIITRTMGLLVLCTSIKDAEKILEALFDVILSKFDGNIEGMNTWTPCYKAKRYLQSLVTTSVIDLVESDECNEPDPNNTTSSIDEYNTDDENTSNTNTTFKDWAQSIADKSRSKVKDVQGISDNAQYLLALEPILIKTFKLFPCWSNIMRQHFGFG
;
A
#
# COMPACT_ATOMS: atom_id res chain seq x y z
N VAL A 1 -34.69 -4.26 -0.62
CA VAL A 1 -33.74 -5.06 -1.43
C VAL A 1 -32.60 -5.48 -0.52
N LYS A 2 -32.17 -6.75 -0.52
CA LYS A 2 -31.02 -7.17 0.31
C LYS A 2 -29.73 -6.62 -0.32
N PRO A 3 -28.79 -6.09 0.49
CA PRO A 3 -27.52 -5.63 -0.04
C PRO A 3 -26.72 -6.80 -0.65
N PRO A 4 -25.93 -6.56 -1.70
CA PRO A 4 -25.01 -7.55 -2.25
C PRO A 4 -23.93 -7.90 -1.22
N LYS A 5 -23.37 -9.11 -1.32
CA LYS A 5 -22.27 -9.55 -0.43
C LYS A 5 -20.98 -8.78 -0.65
N VAL A 6 -20.66 -8.49 -1.91
CA VAL A 6 -19.48 -7.75 -2.36
C VAL A 6 -19.92 -6.76 -3.42
N VAL A 7 -19.32 -5.57 -3.42
CA VAL A 7 -19.34 -4.67 -4.57
C VAL A 7 -17.92 -4.30 -4.93
N ILE A 8 -17.62 -4.39 -6.23
CA ILE A 8 -16.34 -4.00 -6.81
C ILE A 8 -16.55 -2.68 -7.56
N SER A 9 -15.66 -1.72 -7.33
CA SER A 9 -15.66 -0.45 -8.06
C SER A 9 -14.24 0.02 -8.37
N ASP A 10 -14.12 0.99 -9.26
CA ASP A 10 -12.88 1.77 -9.36
C ASP A 10 -12.64 2.56 -8.08
N GLN A 11 -11.44 3.11 -7.91
CA GLN A 11 -11.04 3.90 -6.74
C GLN A 11 -11.56 5.35 -6.80
N SER A 12 -12.84 5.53 -7.14
CA SER A 12 -13.54 6.81 -7.08
C SER A 12 -14.15 7.02 -5.69
N LEU A 13 -13.68 8.02 -4.95
CA LEU A 13 -14.14 8.30 -3.58
C LEU A 13 -15.65 8.59 -3.50
N ALA A 14 -16.19 9.30 -4.50
CA ALA A 14 -17.62 9.60 -4.57
C ALA A 14 -18.44 8.31 -4.74
N LEU A 15 -17.99 7.42 -5.63
CA LEU A 15 -18.62 6.13 -5.86
C LEU A 15 -18.53 5.24 -4.62
N MET A 16 -17.33 5.09 -4.04
CA MET A 16 -17.13 4.30 -2.82
C MET A 16 -17.98 4.81 -1.65
N SER A 17 -18.08 6.13 -1.47
CA SER A 17 -18.93 6.73 -0.43
C SER A 17 -20.42 6.40 -0.67
N GLY A 18 -20.89 6.50 -1.91
CA GLY A 18 -22.25 6.11 -2.27
C GLY A 18 -22.53 4.62 -2.03
N LEU A 19 -21.58 3.75 -2.39
CA LEU A 19 -21.70 2.30 -2.17
C LEU A 19 -21.74 1.93 -0.69
N VAL A 20 -20.89 2.55 0.14
CA VAL A 20 -20.90 2.35 1.59
C VAL A 20 -22.27 2.72 2.17
N GLN A 21 -22.78 3.91 1.82
CA GLN A 21 -24.07 4.37 2.33
C GLN A 21 -25.25 3.53 1.83
N ALA A 22 -25.17 2.99 0.61
CA ALA A 22 -26.24 2.20 0.01
C ALA A 22 -26.27 0.73 0.50
N PHE A 23 -25.11 0.13 0.74
CA PHE A 23 -25.00 -1.33 0.92
C PHE A 23 -24.42 -1.77 2.25
N THR A 24 -23.93 -0.86 3.10
CA THR A 24 -23.44 -1.18 4.44
C THR A 24 -24.29 -0.51 5.52
N GLN A 25 -24.03 -0.83 6.78
CA GLN A 25 -24.63 -0.17 7.93
C GLN A 25 -24.02 1.20 8.27
N TYR A 26 -23.00 1.64 7.53
CA TYR A 26 -22.24 2.85 7.85
C TYR A 26 -22.71 4.06 7.06
N SER A 27 -22.76 5.21 7.74
CA SER A 27 -23.17 6.50 7.16
C SER A 27 -22.08 7.19 6.34
N SER A 28 -20.84 6.71 6.38
CA SER A 28 -19.71 7.29 5.64
C SER A 28 -18.61 6.27 5.38
N LEU A 29 -17.81 6.52 4.34
CA LEU A 29 -16.64 5.72 4.00
C LEU A 29 -15.64 5.65 5.16
N ASP A 30 -15.37 6.76 5.86
CA ASP A 30 -14.43 6.75 6.98
C ASP A 30 -14.91 5.85 8.14
N ARG A 31 -16.22 5.81 8.45
CA ARG A 31 -16.74 4.89 9.48
C ARG A 31 -16.60 3.43 9.05
N TYR A 32 -16.81 3.13 7.78
CA TYR A 32 -16.57 1.80 7.22
C TYR A 32 -15.09 1.41 7.35
N LEU A 33 -14.17 2.28 6.96
CA LEU A 33 -12.73 2.02 7.04
C LEU A 33 -12.24 1.85 8.48
N ASN A 34 -12.78 2.64 9.42
CA ASN A 34 -12.47 2.52 10.85
C ASN A 34 -12.96 1.19 11.42
N ALA A 35 -14.14 0.71 11.02
CA ALA A 35 -14.60 -0.62 11.40
C ALA A 35 -13.67 -1.72 10.87
N CYS A 36 -13.29 -1.64 9.59
CA CYS A 36 -12.30 -2.56 9.01
C CYS A 36 -10.96 -2.51 9.77
N PHE A 37 -10.51 -1.34 10.19
CA PHE A 37 -9.29 -1.17 10.98
C PHE A 37 -9.40 -1.83 12.37
N SER A 38 -10.50 -1.60 13.09
CA SER A 38 -10.78 -2.24 14.37
C SER A 38 -10.78 -3.77 14.28
N LEU A 39 -11.41 -4.32 13.23
CA LEU A 39 -11.44 -5.77 12.99
C LEU A 39 -10.04 -6.35 12.73
N VAL A 40 -9.27 -5.73 11.85
CA VAL A 40 -8.02 -6.31 11.32
C VAL A 40 -6.80 -5.98 12.17
N VAL A 41 -6.66 -4.71 12.56
CA VAL A 41 -5.43 -4.21 13.20
C VAL A 41 -5.55 -4.31 14.72
N LYS A 42 -6.70 -3.91 15.27
CA LYS A 42 -6.93 -3.98 16.72
C LYS A 42 -7.45 -5.35 17.18
N ASN A 43 -7.90 -6.19 16.24
CA ASN A 43 -8.51 -7.50 16.54
C ASN A 43 -9.66 -7.35 17.55
N GLU A 44 -10.45 -6.29 17.39
CA GLU A 44 -11.65 -6.03 18.19
C GLU A 44 -12.82 -6.88 17.67
N ASP A 45 -13.63 -7.40 18.59
CA ASP A 45 -14.86 -8.13 18.26
C ASP A 45 -16.00 -7.13 18.02
N ILE A 46 -16.09 -6.65 16.78
CA ILE A 46 -17.15 -5.75 16.34
C ILE A 46 -17.94 -6.37 15.18
N GLU A 47 -19.11 -5.80 14.90
CA GLU A 47 -19.94 -6.25 13.78
C GLU A 47 -19.20 -6.07 12.43
N ILE A 48 -19.14 -7.14 11.65
CA ILE A 48 -18.57 -7.13 10.30
C ILE A 48 -19.48 -6.30 9.38
N PRO A 49 -18.92 -5.47 8.47
CA PRO A 49 -19.75 -4.72 7.54
C PRO A 49 -20.69 -5.62 6.73
N LEU A 50 -21.92 -5.16 6.47
CA LEU A 50 -22.92 -5.97 5.74
C LEU A 50 -22.54 -6.26 4.29
N CYS A 51 -21.69 -5.43 3.69
CA CYS A 51 -21.19 -5.56 2.34
C CYS A 51 -19.69 -5.32 2.30
N TYR A 52 -18.97 -6.18 1.57
CA TYR A 52 -17.54 -6.02 1.32
C TYR A 52 -17.32 -5.07 0.15
N ILE A 53 -16.78 -3.88 0.43
CA ILE A 53 -16.45 -2.89 -0.59
C ILE A 53 -15.02 -3.14 -1.08
N ARG A 54 -14.90 -3.42 -2.39
CA ARG A 54 -13.67 -3.82 -3.05
C ARG A 54 -13.32 -2.84 -4.17
N ASN A 55 -12.02 -2.60 -4.36
CA ASN A 55 -11.53 -1.95 -5.56
C ASN A 55 -11.15 -2.98 -6.63
N ASP A 56 -11.31 -2.59 -7.90
CA ASP A 56 -10.75 -3.32 -9.04
C ASP A 56 -9.22 -3.36 -8.89
N ILE A 57 -8.68 -4.59 -8.82
CA ILE A 57 -7.25 -4.84 -8.57
C ILE A 57 -6.40 -4.43 -9.76
N ASN A 58 -6.87 -4.69 -10.98
CA ASN A 58 -6.11 -4.36 -12.19
C ASN A 58 -6.02 -2.85 -12.34
N HIS A 59 -7.14 -2.14 -12.09
CA HIS A 59 -7.15 -0.68 -12.06
C HIS A 59 -6.23 -0.13 -10.97
N PHE A 60 -6.26 -0.70 -9.76
CA PHE A 60 -5.37 -0.29 -8.67
C PHE A 60 -3.88 -0.48 -9.01
N ILE A 61 -3.49 -1.65 -9.53
CA ILE A 61 -2.10 -1.91 -9.93
C ILE A 61 -1.69 -0.98 -11.07
N HIS A 62 -2.58 -0.72 -12.05
CA HIS A 62 -2.32 0.26 -13.09
C HIS A 62 -2.07 1.65 -12.48
N LEU A 63 -2.91 2.12 -11.54
CA LEU A 63 -2.72 3.39 -10.84
C LEU A 63 -1.35 3.48 -10.14
N VAL A 64 -0.90 2.40 -9.49
CA VAL A 64 0.45 2.33 -8.88
C VAL A 64 1.53 2.60 -9.93
N THR A 65 1.45 1.97 -11.11
CA THR A 65 2.43 2.20 -12.19
C THR A 65 2.45 3.64 -12.70
N GLN A 66 1.34 4.37 -12.54
CA GLN A 66 1.20 5.77 -12.99
C GLN A 66 1.65 6.79 -11.95
N TRP A 67 2.00 6.40 -10.72
CA TRP A 67 2.52 7.35 -9.72
C TRP A 67 3.79 8.03 -10.23
N GLY A 68 3.83 9.36 -10.18
CA GLY A 68 4.92 10.16 -10.75
C GLY A 68 6.33 9.65 -10.44
N PRO A 69 6.68 9.38 -9.16
CA PRO A 69 8.00 8.84 -8.80
C PRO A 69 8.31 7.47 -9.42
N ILE A 70 7.31 6.62 -9.64
CA ILE A 70 7.46 5.29 -10.27
C ILE A 70 7.53 5.45 -11.78
N LYS A 71 6.55 6.12 -12.39
CA LYS A 71 6.45 6.34 -13.84
C LYS A 71 7.73 6.97 -14.40
N ASN A 72 8.24 7.98 -13.71
CA ASN A 72 9.44 8.74 -14.09
C ASN A 72 10.74 8.12 -13.60
N SER A 73 10.71 6.97 -12.91
CA SER A 73 11.91 6.27 -12.48
C SER A 73 12.74 5.85 -13.70
N ILE A 74 14.01 6.23 -13.69
CA ILE A 74 14.99 5.86 -14.72
C ILE A 74 15.29 4.36 -14.68
N TYR A 75 15.24 3.76 -13.48
CA TYR A 75 15.60 2.36 -13.29
C TYR A 75 14.37 1.43 -13.43
N PRO A 76 14.38 0.48 -14.40
CA PRO A 76 13.30 -0.49 -14.54
C PRO A 76 13.14 -1.40 -13.31
N SER A 77 14.26 -1.74 -12.66
CA SER A 77 14.27 -2.53 -11.43
C SER A 77 13.50 -1.87 -10.28
N THR A 78 13.50 -0.53 -10.22
CA THR A 78 12.71 0.23 -9.24
C THR A 78 11.21 0.11 -9.52
N LYS A 79 10.79 0.21 -10.79
CA LYS A 79 9.39 -0.02 -11.17
C LYS A 79 8.96 -1.44 -10.79
N GLN A 80 9.76 -2.43 -11.17
CA GLN A 80 9.45 -3.85 -10.92
C GLN A 80 9.34 -4.17 -9.43
N ILE A 81 10.31 -3.76 -8.60
CA ILE A 81 10.30 -4.09 -7.17
C ILE A 81 9.11 -3.43 -6.47
N ILE A 82 8.78 -2.17 -6.79
CA ILE A 82 7.66 -1.48 -6.16
C ILE A 82 6.33 -2.10 -6.60
N THR A 83 6.10 -2.26 -7.91
CA THR A 83 4.84 -2.83 -8.41
C THR A 83 4.61 -4.25 -7.90
N ARG A 84 5.65 -5.10 -7.88
CA ARG A 84 5.55 -6.46 -7.32
C ARG A 84 5.28 -6.45 -5.82
N THR A 85 5.88 -5.52 -5.08
CA THR A 85 5.62 -5.36 -3.64
C THR A 85 4.19 -4.89 -3.37
N MET A 86 3.66 -3.98 -4.18
CA MET A 86 2.24 -3.61 -4.13
C MET A 86 1.33 -4.79 -4.47
N GLY A 87 1.70 -5.62 -5.45
CA GLY A 87 1.02 -6.88 -5.75
C GLY A 87 0.99 -7.85 -4.56
N LEU A 88 2.11 -8.00 -3.84
CA LEU A 88 2.18 -8.78 -2.60
C LEU A 88 1.21 -8.23 -1.54
N LEU A 89 1.13 -6.90 -1.38
CA LEU A 89 0.22 -6.26 -0.43
C LEU A 89 -1.25 -6.44 -0.82
N VAL A 90 -1.58 -6.42 -2.11
CA VAL A 90 -2.93 -6.72 -2.61
C VAL A 90 -3.35 -8.14 -2.20
N LEU A 91 -2.46 -9.12 -2.38
CA LEU A 91 -2.74 -10.53 -2.08
C LEU A 91 -2.70 -10.85 -0.58
N CYS A 92 -2.21 -9.94 0.24
CA CYS A 92 -1.99 -10.18 1.66
C CYS A 92 -3.33 -10.36 2.41
N THR A 93 -3.37 -11.38 3.27
CA THR A 93 -4.54 -11.70 4.13
C THR A 93 -4.22 -11.60 5.62
N SER A 94 -2.99 -11.23 5.97
CA SER A 94 -2.45 -11.22 7.32
C SER A 94 -1.85 -9.85 7.60
N ILE A 95 -2.36 -9.17 8.64
CA ILE A 95 -1.89 -7.81 8.95
C ILE A 95 -0.41 -7.81 9.34
N LYS A 96 0.05 -8.90 9.98
CA LYS A 96 1.45 -9.10 10.38
C LYS A 96 2.38 -9.23 9.17
N ASP A 97 1.92 -9.89 8.11
CA ASP A 97 2.72 -10.02 6.89
C ASP A 97 2.66 -8.74 6.06
N ALA A 98 1.51 -8.07 6.02
CA ALA A 98 1.39 -6.74 5.43
C ALA A 98 2.34 -5.73 6.09
N GLU A 99 2.45 -5.73 7.43
CA GLU A 99 3.41 -4.90 8.17
C GLU A 99 4.86 -5.16 7.73
N LYS A 100 5.27 -6.44 7.66
CA LYS A 100 6.63 -6.80 7.25
C LYS A 100 6.93 -6.41 5.81
N ILE A 101 5.98 -6.62 4.91
CA ILE A 101 6.11 -6.27 3.48
C ILE A 101 6.21 -4.74 3.33
N LEU A 102 5.35 -4.00 4.03
CA LEU A 102 5.36 -2.53 3.99
C LEU A 102 6.62 -1.95 4.64
N GLU A 103 7.07 -2.48 5.77
CA GLU A 103 8.33 -2.06 6.41
C GLU A 103 9.52 -2.31 5.47
N ALA A 104 9.57 -3.47 4.81
CA ALA A 104 10.62 -3.74 3.83
C ALA A 104 10.56 -2.78 2.63
N LEU A 105 9.36 -2.40 2.16
CA LEU A 105 9.22 -1.39 1.11
C LEU A 105 9.76 -0.03 1.56
N PHE A 106 9.41 0.42 2.77
CA PHE A 106 9.93 1.66 3.33
C PHE A 106 11.44 1.63 3.53
N ASP A 107 12.00 0.52 4.03
CA ASP A 107 13.45 0.34 4.13
C ASP A 107 14.13 0.54 2.78
N VAL A 108 13.55 0.00 1.71
CA VAL A 108 14.10 0.13 0.36
C VAL A 108 14.03 1.57 -0.15
N ILE A 109 12.92 2.29 0.01
CA ILE A 109 12.79 3.62 -0.59
C ILE A 109 13.41 4.74 0.27
N LEU A 110 13.57 4.52 1.57
CA LEU A 110 14.14 5.49 2.52
C LEU A 110 15.64 5.31 2.77
N SER A 111 16.21 4.14 2.45
CA SER A 111 17.66 3.93 2.60
C SER A 111 18.43 4.56 1.46
N LYS A 112 19.40 5.43 1.77
CA LYS A 112 20.31 5.99 0.77
C LYS A 112 21.33 4.96 0.26
N PHE A 113 21.73 4.03 1.12
CA PHE A 113 22.80 3.06 0.85
C PHE A 113 22.30 1.61 0.88
N ASP A 114 23.03 0.75 0.19
CA ASP A 114 22.81 -0.69 0.06
C ASP A 114 24.12 -1.47 0.27
N GLY A 115 24.02 -2.80 0.36
CA GLY A 115 25.16 -3.71 0.55
C GLY A 115 25.56 -3.86 2.02
N ASN A 116 26.86 -4.05 2.27
CA ASN A 116 27.41 -4.12 3.63
C ASN A 116 27.50 -2.71 4.24
N ILE A 117 27.32 -2.64 5.56
CA ILE A 117 27.61 -1.45 6.35
C ILE A 117 29.12 -1.20 6.30
N GLU A 118 29.53 0.06 6.11
CA GLU A 118 30.96 0.39 6.04
C GLU A 118 31.71 -0.04 7.30
N GLY A 119 32.85 -0.71 7.12
CA GLY A 119 33.68 -1.20 8.22
C GLY A 119 33.09 -2.38 9.01
N MET A 120 31.93 -2.93 8.63
CA MET A 120 31.29 -4.07 9.30
C MET A 120 30.96 -5.19 8.32
N ASN A 121 30.97 -6.44 8.80
CA ASN A 121 30.51 -7.61 8.01
C ASN A 121 29.00 -7.85 8.14
N THR A 122 28.22 -6.77 8.21
CA THR A 122 26.77 -6.81 8.42
C THR A 122 26.05 -6.08 7.31
N TRP A 123 24.99 -6.70 6.77
CA TRP A 123 24.17 -6.11 5.72
C TRP A 123 23.33 -4.92 6.22
N THR A 124 23.22 -3.90 5.37
CA THR A 124 22.30 -2.76 5.56
C THR A 124 20.83 -3.23 5.64
N PRO A 125 19.93 -2.44 6.26
CA PRO A 125 18.50 -2.71 6.24
C PRO A 125 17.94 -2.83 4.82
N CYS A 126 18.37 -1.93 3.92
CA CYS A 126 18.04 -1.96 2.49
C CYS A 126 18.32 -3.33 1.86
N TYR A 127 19.54 -3.85 2.03
CA TYR A 127 19.94 -5.13 1.45
C TYR A 127 19.04 -6.27 1.93
N LYS A 128 18.80 -6.33 3.25
CA LYS A 128 17.95 -7.35 3.87
C LYS A 128 16.52 -7.27 3.36
N ALA A 129 15.97 -6.05 3.26
CA ALA A 129 14.62 -5.80 2.77
C ALA A 129 14.46 -6.22 1.30
N LYS A 130 15.41 -5.87 0.42
CA LYS A 130 15.39 -6.31 -0.99
C LYS A 130 15.40 -7.83 -1.12
N ARG A 131 16.26 -8.51 -0.37
CA ARG A 131 16.34 -9.98 -0.37
C ARG A 131 15.06 -10.62 0.14
N TYR A 132 14.47 -10.07 1.19
CA TYR A 132 13.19 -10.52 1.72
C TYR A 132 12.08 -10.38 0.67
N LEU A 133 11.90 -9.19 0.08
CA LEU A 133 10.88 -8.95 -0.94
C LEU A 133 11.07 -9.85 -2.17
N GLN A 134 12.32 -10.01 -2.64
CA GLN A 134 12.63 -10.93 -3.75
C GLN A 134 12.26 -12.38 -3.41
N SER A 135 12.55 -12.84 -2.20
CA SER A 135 12.21 -14.21 -1.78
C SER A 135 10.71 -14.46 -1.74
N LEU A 136 9.91 -13.45 -1.39
CA LEU A 136 8.46 -13.53 -1.41
C LEU A 136 7.95 -13.64 -2.84
N VAL A 137 8.41 -12.77 -3.75
CA VAL A 137 8.01 -12.78 -5.17
C VAL A 137 8.33 -14.11 -5.85
N THR A 138 9.46 -14.75 -5.53
CA THR A 138 9.80 -16.08 -6.10
C THR A 138 8.87 -17.19 -5.59
N THR A 139 8.27 -17.02 -4.41
CA THR A 139 7.40 -18.01 -3.76
C THR A 139 5.93 -17.79 -4.10
N SER A 140 5.52 -16.54 -4.29
CA SER A 140 4.18 -16.16 -4.73
C SER A 140 4.14 -16.13 -6.26
N VAL A 141 3.29 -16.96 -6.88
CA VAL A 141 3.02 -16.91 -8.33
C VAL A 141 2.35 -15.57 -8.65
N ILE A 142 3.12 -14.51 -8.88
CA ILE A 142 2.61 -13.19 -9.26
C ILE A 142 2.75 -13.06 -10.78
N ASP A 143 1.74 -13.56 -11.48
CA ASP A 143 1.55 -13.29 -12.92
C ASP A 143 0.81 -11.96 -13.15
N LEU A 144 0.58 -11.15 -12.10
CA LEU A 144 -0.13 -9.87 -12.17
C LEU A 144 0.69 -8.74 -12.82
N VAL A 145 1.97 -8.96 -13.17
CA VAL A 145 2.92 -7.88 -13.53
C VAL A 145 3.79 -8.22 -14.74
N GLU A 146 3.28 -8.99 -15.71
CA GLU A 146 3.83 -8.91 -17.07
C GLU A 146 3.34 -7.60 -17.68
N SER A 147 4.15 -6.55 -17.51
CA SER A 147 3.98 -5.30 -18.23
C SER A 147 4.31 -5.55 -19.69
N ASP A 148 3.29 -5.85 -20.50
CA ASP A 148 3.37 -5.55 -21.92
C ASP A 148 3.67 -4.06 -22.05
N GLU A 149 4.76 -3.73 -22.75
CA GLU A 149 5.11 -2.39 -23.15
C GLU A 149 4.06 -1.85 -24.14
N CYS A 150 2.88 -1.49 -23.66
CA CYS A 150 1.89 -0.78 -24.46
C CYS A 150 2.25 0.71 -24.46
N ASN A 151 3.19 1.09 -25.31
CA ASN A 151 3.33 2.45 -25.81
C ASN A 151 2.14 2.78 -26.73
N GLU A 152 0.96 2.99 -26.16
CA GLU A 152 -0.16 3.65 -26.84
C GLU A 152 -0.29 5.06 -26.24
N PRO A 153 -0.11 6.13 -27.02
CA PRO A 153 -0.41 7.48 -26.56
C PRO A 153 -1.93 7.63 -26.47
N ASP A 154 -2.50 7.44 -25.28
CA ASP A 154 -3.92 7.73 -25.03
C ASP A 154 -4.18 9.25 -25.19
N PRO A 155 -4.99 9.68 -26.18
CA PRO A 155 -5.27 11.10 -26.41
C PRO A 155 -6.20 11.73 -25.35
N ASN A 156 -6.76 10.93 -24.44
CA ASN A 156 -7.73 11.39 -23.44
C ASN A 156 -7.21 11.29 -22.00
N ASN A 157 -5.90 11.46 -21.80
CA ASN A 157 -5.29 11.57 -20.47
C ASN A 157 -5.74 12.87 -19.79
N THR A 158 -7.02 12.89 -19.40
CA THR A 158 -7.53 13.75 -18.34
C THR A 158 -6.72 13.33 -17.16
N THR A 159 -5.70 14.13 -16.86
CA THR A 159 -4.89 14.00 -15.69
C THR A 159 -5.88 13.90 -14.55
N SER A 160 -6.09 12.70 -14.00
CA SER A 160 -6.59 12.59 -12.64
C SER A 160 -5.42 13.07 -11.80
N SER A 161 -5.28 14.39 -11.78
CA SER A 161 -4.66 15.12 -10.70
C SER A 161 -5.07 14.37 -9.46
N ILE A 162 -4.06 13.95 -8.71
CA ILE A 162 -4.25 13.61 -7.32
C ILE A 162 -4.76 14.93 -6.73
N ASP A 163 -6.07 15.14 -6.78
CA ASP A 163 -6.74 16.37 -6.36
C ASP A 163 -6.23 16.69 -4.97
N GLU A 164 -5.83 17.93 -4.73
CA GLU A 164 -5.23 18.39 -3.48
C GLU A 164 -6.01 17.88 -2.26
N TYR A 165 -5.38 17.01 -1.47
CA TYR A 165 -5.93 16.51 -0.22
C TYR A 165 -5.44 17.43 0.90
N ASN A 166 -6.06 18.60 1.04
CA ASN A 166 -6.05 19.31 2.31
C ASN A 166 -7.37 19.02 3.00
N THR A 167 -7.33 18.10 3.96
CA THR A 167 -8.24 18.16 5.09
C THR A 167 -7.32 18.11 6.29
N ASP A 168 -7.13 19.29 6.88
CA ASP A 168 -6.47 19.48 8.15
C ASP A 168 -7.16 18.56 9.17
N ASP A 169 -6.37 17.76 9.87
CA ASP A 169 -6.77 17.32 11.20
C ASP A 169 -5.53 17.25 12.08
N GLU A 170 -5.63 17.97 13.18
CA GLU A 170 -4.56 18.32 14.11
C GLU A 170 -4.00 17.10 14.85
N ASN A 171 -2.74 17.25 15.26
CA ASN A 171 -2.01 16.42 16.24
C ASN A 171 -2.91 15.84 17.34
N THR A 172 -2.83 14.53 17.61
CA THR A 172 -2.88 13.95 18.98
C THR A 172 -2.45 12.47 19.02
N SER A 173 -1.41 12.20 19.83
CA SER A 173 -1.00 10.94 20.51
C SER A 173 -1.15 9.56 19.83
N ASN A 174 0.00 8.99 19.44
CA ASN A 174 0.52 7.62 19.60
C ASN A 174 -0.40 6.39 19.85
N THR A 175 -1.61 6.38 19.30
CA THR A 175 -2.34 5.14 19.01
C THR A 175 -2.76 5.19 17.55
N ASN A 176 -2.36 4.19 16.75
CA ASN A 176 -2.77 4.14 15.35
C ASN A 176 -4.31 4.05 15.29
N THR A 177 -4.97 5.10 14.80
CA THR A 177 -6.44 5.15 14.73
C THR A 177 -6.98 4.71 13.37
N THR A 178 -6.15 4.78 12.33
CA THR A 178 -6.51 4.45 10.96
C THR A 178 -5.41 3.65 10.26
N PHE A 179 -5.71 3.06 9.10
CA PHE A 179 -4.68 2.41 8.27
C PHE A 179 -3.61 3.38 7.77
N LYS A 180 -3.94 4.68 7.60
CA LYS A 180 -2.98 5.72 7.25
C LYS A 180 -1.99 5.93 8.39
N ASP A 181 -2.48 6.06 9.63
CA ASP A 181 -1.62 6.24 10.82
C ASP A 181 -0.75 5.00 11.06
N TRP A 182 -1.33 3.81 10.85
CA TRP A 182 -0.59 2.56 10.89
C TRP A 182 0.56 2.54 9.88
N ALA A 183 0.29 2.88 8.61
CA ALA A 183 1.35 2.98 7.59
C ALA A 183 2.40 4.05 7.94
N GLN A 184 1.98 5.20 8.48
CA GLN A 184 2.88 6.26 8.96
C GLN A 184 3.80 5.75 10.07
N SER A 185 3.27 5.01 11.05
CA SER A 185 4.07 4.46 12.15
C SER A 185 5.15 3.48 11.66
N ILE A 186 4.86 2.72 10.61
CA ILE A 186 5.82 1.82 9.97
C ILE A 186 6.88 2.63 9.21
N ALA A 187 6.48 3.67 8.48
CA ALA A 187 7.41 4.57 7.81
C ALA A 187 8.36 5.25 8.80
N ASP A 188 7.85 5.72 9.94
CA ASP A 188 8.65 6.37 10.99
C ASP A 188 9.66 5.40 11.63
N LYS A 189 9.25 4.16 11.86
CA LYS A 189 10.12 3.06 12.30
C LYS A 189 11.24 2.80 11.28
N SER A 190 10.89 2.64 10.00
CA SER A 190 11.88 2.46 8.93
C SER A 190 12.82 3.65 8.81
N ARG A 191 12.32 4.88 8.87
CA ARG A 191 13.13 6.10 8.81
C ARG A 191 14.17 6.13 9.94
N SER A 192 13.75 5.83 11.16
CA SER A 192 14.63 5.75 12.33
C SER A 192 15.70 4.66 12.18
N LYS A 193 15.34 3.53 11.55
CA LYS A 193 16.24 2.40 11.30
C LYS A 193 17.32 2.68 10.25
N VAL A 194 17.05 3.54 9.26
CA VAL A 194 17.94 3.75 8.09
C VAL A 194 18.72 5.06 8.13
N LYS A 195 18.31 6.03 8.96
CA LYS A 195 18.83 7.41 8.98
C LYS A 195 20.36 7.51 9.07
N ASP A 196 20.97 6.72 9.96
CA ASP A 196 22.40 6.82 10.28
C ASP A 196 23.22 5.64 9.70
N VAL A 197 22.64 4.88 8.77
CA VAL A 197 23.30 3.71 8.16
C VAL A 197 24.05 4.14 6.90
N GLN A 198 25.36 3.90 6.88
CA GLN A 198 26.20 4.03 5.69
C GLN A 198 26.56 2.65 5.15
N GLY A 199 26.37 2.46 3.84
CA GLY A 199 26.67 1.22 3.14
C GLY A 199 27.65 1.44 2.00
N ILE A 200 28.31 0.37 1.56
CA ILE A 200 29.36 0.39 0.54
C ILE A 200 28.89 0.78 -0.87
N SER A 201 27.58 0.85 -1.11
CA SER A 201 27.01 1.13 -2.43
C SER A 201 25.77 2.02 -2.31
N ASP A 202 25.52 2.84 -3.33
CA ASP A 202 24.31 3.64 -3.42
C ASP A 202 23.08 2.76 -3.74
N ASN A 203 21.95 3.08 -3.12
CA ASN A 203 20.70 2.40 -3.40
C ASN A 203 19.98 3.02 -4.61
N ALA A 204 19.92 2.29 -5.73
CA ALA A 204 19.19 2.71 -6.94
C ALA A 204 17.66 2.86 -6.76
N GLN A 205 17.11 2.32 -5.66
CA GLN A 205 15.68 2.41 -5.32
C GLN A 205 15.37 3.51 -4.30
N TYR A 206 16.35 4.32 -3.91
CA TYR A 206 16.13 5.44 -3.00
C TYR A 206 15.16 6.46 -3.63
N LEU A 207 13.97 6.60 -3.06
CA LEU A 207 12.85 7.30 -3.68
C LEU A 207 11.91 7.92 -2.63
N LEU A 208 12.39 8.96 -1.95
CA LEU A 208 11.64 9.64 -0.87
C LEU A 208 10.27 10.17 -1.31
N ALA A 209 10.14 10.63 -2.55
CA ALA A 209 8.88 11.18 -3.06
C ALA A 209 7.73 10.16 -3.07
N LEU A 210 8.03 8.86 -2.98
CA LEU A 210 7.02 7.81 -2.95
C LEU A 210 6.42 7.59 -1.55
N GLU A 211 7.15 7.93 -0.48
CA GLU A 211 6.70 7.74 0.90
C GLU A 211 5.31 8.35 1.19
N PRO A 212 5.05 9.65 0.92
CA PRO A 212 3.74 10.24 1.20
C PRO A 212 2.61 9.63 0.34
N ILE A 213 2.93 9.16 -0.87
CA ILE A 213 1.96 8.50 -1.76
C ILE A 213 1.54 7.15 -1.18
N LEU A 214 2.51 6.36 -0.70
CA LEU A 214 2.24 5.07 -0.06
C LEU A 214 1.36 5.25 1.19
N ILE A 215 1.78 6.09 2.13
CA ILE A 215 1.04 6.33 3.39
C ILE A 215 -0.42 6.71 3.11
N LYS A 216 -0.64 7.59 2.14
CA LYS A 216 -1.98 8.00 1.73
C LYS A 216 -2.79 6.88 1.07
N THR A 217 -2.15 6.06 0.23
CA THR A 217 -2.78 4.91 -0.44
C THR A 217 -3.29 3.89 0.57
N PHE A 218 -2.59 3.71 1.69
CA PHE A 218 -3.00 2.81 2.76
C PHE A 218 -4.28 3.24 3.48
N LYS A 219 -4.77 4.49 3.33
CA LYS A 219 -6.12 4.86 3.81
C LYS A 219 -7.20 3.88 3.32
N LEU A 220 -7.09 3.43 2.08
CA LEU A 220 -8.06 2.52 1.45
C LEU A 220 -7.59 1.06 1.44
N PHE A 221 -6.59 0.69 2.26
CA PHE A 221 -6.03 -0.66 2.31
C PHE A 221 -7.07 -1.79 2.35
N PRO A 222 -8.13 -1.75 3.19
CA PRO A 222 -9.11 -2.83 3.24
C PRO A 222 -9.94 -2.98 1.96
N CYS A 223 -9.98 -1.96 1.09
CA CYS A 223 -10.75 -1.99 -0.15
C CYS A 223 -9.95 -2.55 -1.32
N TRP A 224 -8.64 -2.26 -1.42
CA TRP A 224 -7.81 -2.75 -2.53
C TRP A 224 -7.05 -4.04 -2.20
N SER A 225 -6.92 -4.44 -0.93
CA SER A 225 -6.22 -5.68 -0.51
C SER A 225 -7.14 -6.77 0.03
N ASN A 226 -6.63 -8.00 0.11
CA ASN A 226 -7.36 -9.14 0.65
C ASN A 226 -7.38 -9.20 2.19
N ILE A 227 -7.00 -8.11 2.88
CA ILE A 227 -6.84 -8.11 4.34
C ILE A 227 -8.14 -8.43 5.09
N MET A 228 -9.30 -8.05 4.51
CA MET A 228 -10.61 -8.31 5.10
C MET A 228 -11.18 -9.70 4.76
N ARG A 229 -10.54 -10.45 3.85
CA ARG A 229 -11.07 -11.71 3.28
C ARG A 229 -11.40 -12.75 4.35
N GLN A 230 -10.57 -12.86 5.39
CA GLN A 230 -10.79 -13.83 6.47
C GLN A 230 -12.01 -13.49 7.33
N HIS A 231 -12.35 -12.20 7.48
CA HIS A 231 -13.54 -11.76 8.22
C HIS A 231 -14.83 -11.98 7.41
N PHE A 232 -14.82 -11.65 6.12
CA PHE A 232 -16.00 -11.85 5.26
C PHE A 232 -16.21 -13.31 4.83
N GLY A 233 -15.14 -14.11 4.74
CA GLY A 233 -15.19 -15.50 4.26
C GLY A 233 -15.32 -15.64 2.74
N PHE A 234 -15.22 -14.54 2.00
CA PHE A 234 -15.25 -14.48 0.53
C PHE A 234 -14.52 -13.23 0.03
N GLY A 235 -14.42 -13.10 -1.29
CA GLY A 235 -13.63 -12.06 -1.96
C GLY A 235 -12.34 -12.61 -2.52
#